data_AF-A0A973G8W8-F1
#
_entry.id   AF-A0A973G8W8-F1
#
_cell.length_a   1.000
_cell.length_b   1.000
_cell.length_c   1.000
_cell.angle_alpha   90.00
_cell.angle_beta   90.00
_cell.angle_gamma   90.00
#
_symmetry.space_group_name_H-M   'P 1'
#
loop_
_entity.id
_entity.type
_entity.pdbx_description
1 polymer ?
#
loop_
_entity_poly.entity_id
_entity_poly.type
_entity_poly.pdbx_seq_one_letter_code
_entity_poly.pdbx_strand_id
1 'polypeptide(L)'
;MAENTVRRRLGALLLASGATLGVAACQTTVDDAPATAPSTSTASEEPGASATATSAPTGSPAPTPTAGATSGVNVLTAPLDGSTVAGPTVTVSGQGTAFEATLSYRVLVAGSQDVVAEGFTMAGANGEVGPFSFDVDLTPGSYTVQVWEPDMSDGEGTLGTFGNLVEATFTVS
;
A
#
# COMPACT_ATOMS: atom_id res chain seq x y z
N MET A 1 15.88 34.83 -21.39
CA MET A 1 14.95 34.35 -22.43
C MET A 1 15.72 33.44 -23.35
N ALA A 2 15.54 32.14 -23.21
CA ALA A 2 16.16 31.12 -24.06
C ALA A 2 15.11 30.04 -24.31
N GLU A 3 14.50 30.11 -25.49
CA GLU A 3 13.44 29.21 -25.95
C GLU A 3 14.04 27.87 -26.36
N ASN A 4 13.73 26.82 -25.59
CA ASN A 4 14.17 25.46 -25.90
C ASN A 4 13.11 24.78 -26.78
N THR A 5 13.33 24.81 -28.09
CA THR A 5 12.47 24.20 -29.11
C THR A 5 12.69 22.68 -29.13
N VAL A 6 11.84 21.92 -28.44
CA VAL A 6 11.82 20.45 -28.54
C VAL A 6 10.91 20.05 -29.70
N ARG A 7 11.53 19.48 -30.75
CA ARG A 7 10.86 19.08 -31.99
C ARG A 7 10.08 17.77 -31.79
N ARG A 8 8.78 17.85 -32.07
CA ARG A 8 7.84 16.74 -32.36
C ARG A 8 8.49 15.64 -33.20
N ARG A 9 8.32 14.38 -32.78
CA ARG A 9 8.29 13.24 -33.70
C ARG A 9 6.99 12.46 -33.50
N LEU A 10 6.10 12.64 -34.47
CA LEU A 10 4.97 11.75 -34.76
C LEU A 10 5.54 10.37 -35.08
N GLY A 11 5.10 9.35 -34.35
CA GLY A 11 5.34 7.95 -34.66
C GLY A 11 4.02 7.19 -34.57
N ALA A 12 3.22 7.26 -35.63
CA ALA A 12 2.07 6.39 -35.81
C ALA A 12 2.57 5.02 -36.30
N LEU A 13 2.27 3.95 -35.56
CA LEU A 13 2.36 2.60 -36.09
C LEU A 13 1.13 1.80 -35.64
N LEU A 14 0.15 1.74 -36.55
CA LEU A 14 -0.94 0.78 -36.56
C LEU A 14 -0.38 -0.61 -36.87
N LEU A 15 -0.60 -1.58 -35.99
CA LEU A 15 -0.53 -3.01 -36.32
C LEU A 15 -1.71 -3.73 -35.65
N ALA A 16 -2.74 -3.96 -36.46
CA ALA A 16 -3.79 -4.93 -36.22
C ALA A 16 -3.27 -6.34 -36.54
N SER A 17 -3.68 -7.34 -35.75
CA SER A 17 -3.79 -8.80 -36.01
C SER A 17 -3.67 -9.52 -34.66
N GLY A 18 -4.45 -10.52 -34.27
CA GLY A 18 -5.48 -11.31 -34.92
C GLY A 18 -5.99 -12.33 -33.88
N ALA A 19 -7.28 -12.68 -33.96
CA ALA A 19 -7.94 -13.63 -33.09
C ALA A 19 -7.44 -15.07 -33.33
N THR A 20 -7.22 -15.83 -32.25
CA THR A 20 -7.23 -17.30 -32.30
C THR A 20 -8.09 -17.86 -31.16
N LEU A 21 -9.14 -18.59 -31.56
CA LEU A 21 -9.92 -19.47 -30.69
C LEU A 21 -9.07 -20.71 -30.36
N GLY A 22 -9.01 -21.09 -29.09
CA GLY A 22 -8.50 -22.38 -28.65
C GLY A 22 -9.47 -23.01 -27.65
N VAL A 23 -10.25 -24.00 -28.11
CA VAL A 23 -11.04 -24.91 -27.25
C VAL A 23 -10.19 -26.15 -27.02
N ALA A 24 -9.95 -26.54 -25.77
CA ALA A 24 -9.50 -27.89 -25.43
C ALA A 24 -9.92 -28.25 -24.00
N ALA A 25 -10.62 -29.38 -23.91
CA ALA A 25 -11.24 -29.96 -22.74
C ALA A 25 -10.25 -30.73 -21.85
N CYS A 26 -10.61 -30.90 -20.57
CA CYS A 26 -10.87 -32.19 -19.91
C CYS A 26 -10.61 -32.08 -18.40
N GLN A 27 -11.68 -32.27 -17.62
CA GLN A 27 -11.60 -32.61 -16.21
C GLN A 27 -11.01 -34.01 -16.08
N THR A 28 -10.07 -34.22 -15.17
CA THR A 28 -9.90 -35.52 -14.50
C THR A 28 -9.43 -35.31 -13.06
N THR A 29 -10.12 -36.02 -12.19
CA THR A 29 -10.04 -36.16 -10.74
C THR A 29 -8.74 -36.81 -10.27
N VAL A 30 -8.21 -36.38 -9.12
CA VAL A 30 -7.51 -37.28 -8.19
C VAL A 30 -7.84 -36.85 -6.76
N ASP A 31 -8.67 -37.64 -6.10
CA ASP A 31 -8.87 -37.67 -4.65
C ASP A 31 -7.77 -38.60 -4.12
N ASP A 32 -6.82 -38.06 -3.35
CA ASP A 32 -5.82 -38.87 -2.65
C ASP A 32 -5.77 -38.43 -1.19
N ALA A 33 -6.56 -39.14 -0.39
CA ALA A 33 -6.33 -39.25 1.04
C ALA A 33 -5.13 -40.18 1.26
N PRO A 34 -4.32 -39.88 2.28
CA PRO A 34 -4.10 -40.93 3.25
C PRO A 34 -4.31 -40.48 4.69
N ALA A 35 -4.96 -41.38 5.41
CA ALA A 35 -5.07 -41.42 6.85
C ALA A 35 -3.69 -41.51 7.53
N THR A 36 -3.53 -40.83 8.66
CA THR A 36 -2.68 -41.28 9.78
C THR A 36 -3.27 -40.73 11.09
N ALA A 37 -3.73 -41.64 11.94
CA ALA A 37 -4.11 -41.43 13.34
C ALA A 37 -2.84 -41.45 14.24
N PRO A 38 -2.90 -41.56 15.59
CA PRO A 38 -3.65 -40.87 16.66
C PRO A 38 -2.67 -40.27 17.72
N SER A 39 -3.15 -39.95 18.93
CA SER A 39 -2.43 -39.85 20.25
C SER A 39 -2.21 -38.42 20.80
N THR A 40 -3.02 -37.99 21.78
CA THR A 40 -2.79 -37.96 23.26
C THR A 40 -1.69 -37.01 23.74
N SER A 41 -2.04 -36.07 24.63
CA SER A 41 -1.57 -36.05 26.04
C SER A 41 -2.12 -34.85 26.81
N THR A 42 -2.74 -35.17 27.95
CA THR A 42 -2.90 -34.34 29.13
C THR A 42 -1.51 -34.01 29.72
N ALA A 43 -1.26 -32.76 30.11
CA ALA A 43 -0.30 -32.45 31.17
C ALA A 43 -0.62 -31.08 31.78
N SER A 44 -1.09 -31.13 33.02
CA SER A 44 -1.10 -30.05 34.00
C SER A 44 0.29 -29.98 34.60
N GLU A 45 0.92 -28.80 34.62
CA GLU A 45 1.99 -28.48 35.57
C GLU A 45 2.19 -26.95 35.66
N GLU A 46 1.77 -26.39 36.78
CA GLU A 46 2.29 -25.14 37.33
C GLU A 46 3.50 -25.51 38.20
N PRO A 47 4.65 -24.86 37.97
CA PRO A 47 5.38 -24.35 39.13
C PRO A 47 5.84 -22.91 38.90
N GLY A 48 5.70 -22.12 39.97
CA GLY A 48 6.17 -20.76 40.04
C GLY A 48 7.69 -20.64 39.91
N ALA A 49 8.11 -19.52 39.33
CA ALA A 49 9.42 -18.94 39.56
C ALA A 49 9.24 -17.42 39.69
N SER A 50 9.54 -16.93 40.89
CA SER A 50 9.82 -15.52 41.17
C SER A 50 10.86 -15.01 40.16
N ALA A 51 10.46 -14.09 39.29
CA ALA A 51 11.40 -13.22 38.59
C ALA A 51 11.35 -11.85 39.28
N THR A 52 12.42 -11.55 40.01
CA THR A 52 12.74 -10.21 40.50
C THR A 52 12.91 -9.31 39.27
N ALA A 53 11.96 -8.43 38.99
CA ALA A 53 12.09 -7.44 37.93
C ALA A 53 13.09 -6.37 38.38
N THR A 54 14.34 -6.56 37.95
CA THR A 54 15.42 -5.60 38.04
C THR A 54 15.11 -4.43 37.09
N SER A 55 15.15 -3.21 37.65
CA SER A 55 15.29 -1.90 37.00
C SER A 55 14.79 -1.74 35.56
N ALA A 56 13.58 -1.22 35.39
CA ALA A 56 13.19 -0.59 34.13
C ALA A 56 14.07 0.65 33.87
N PRO A 57 14.75 0.77 32.73
CA PRO A 57 15.37 2.04 32.35
C PRO A 57 14.25 3.05 32.13
N THR A 58 14.46 4.27 32.64
CA THR A 58 13.67 5.47 32.30
C THR A 58 13.91 5.79 30.82
N GLY A 59 13.32 4.99 29.93
CA GLY A 59 13.22 5.29 28.51
C GLY A 59 12.08 6.27 28.31
N SER A 60 12.37 7.39 27.65
CA SER A 60 11.38 8.32 27.11
C SER A 60 10.19 7.55 26.50
N PRO A 61 8.93 7.97 26.74
CA PRO A 61 7.79 7.29 26.13
C PRO A 61 7.99 7.26 24.61
N ALA A 62 8.00 6.06 24.03
CA ALA A 62 7.91 5.91 22.59
C ALA A 62 6.62 6.60 22.13
N PRO A 63 6.62 7.40 21.05
CA PRO A 63 5.38 7.96 20.53
C PRO A 63 4.43 6.79 20.24
N THR A 64 3.21 6.88 20.77
CA THR A 64 2.15 5.93 20.41
C THR A 64 1.88 6.12 18.92
N PRO A 65 1.87 5.05 18.09
CA PRO A 65 1.56 5.20 16.68
C PRO A 65 0.16 5.81 16.56
N THR A 66 0.08 6.95 15.88
CA THR A 66 -1.17 7.67 15.63
C THR A 66 -2.08 6.78 14.78
N ALA A 67 -3.39 6.80 15.03
CA ALA A 67 -4.37 6.13 14.18
C ALA A 67 -4.19 6.52 12.70
N GLY A 68 -4.63 5.66 11.78
CA GLY A 68 -4.47 5.86 10.34
C GLY A 68 -4.94 7.25 9.87
N ALA A 69 -4.23 7.82 8.89
CA ALA A 69 -4.57 9.15 8.37
C ALA A 69 -5.87 9.11 7.56
N THR A 70 -6.76 10.08 7.76
CA THR A 70 -8.09 10.12 7.14
C THR A 70 -8.36 11.44 6.44
N SER A 71 -8.92 11.40 5.23
CA SER A 71 -9.34 12.58 4.49
C SER A 71 -10.52 12.22 3.59
N GLY A 72 -11.68 12.86 3.83
CA GLY A 72 -12.92 12.50 3.14
C GLY A 72 -13.26 11.02 3.31
N VAL A 73 -13.31 10.30 2.19
CA VAL A 73 -13.61 8.85 2.12
C VAL A 73 -12.35 7.97 2.14
N ASN A 74 -11.16 8.57 2.07
CA ASN A 74 -9.90 7.85 2.05
C ASN A 74 -9.32 7.72 3.46
N VAL A 75 -8.76 6.55 3.74
CA VAL A 75 -8.11 6.18 4.99
C VAL A 75 -6.82 5.44 4.66
N LEU A 76 -5.68 5.94 5.15
CA LEU A 76 -4.40 5.24 5.11
C LEU A 76 -4.20 4.46 6.41
N THR A 77 -4.13 3.13 6.33
CA THR A 77 -4.03 2.27 7.51
C THR A 77 -2.63 1.76 7.80
N ALA A 78 -1.78 1.66 6.77
CA ALA A 78 -0.37 1.37 6.92
C ALA A 78 0.44 2.00 5.77
N PRO A 79 1.65 2.50 6.04
CA PRO A 79 2.24 2.72 7.36
C PRO A 79 1.48 3.78 8.18
N LEU A 80 1.57 3.69 9.51
CA LEU A 80 1.02 4.72 10.40
C LEU A 80 1.97 5.90 10.50
N ASP A 81 1.43 7.09 10.79
CA ASP A 81 2.26 8.28 10.96
C ASP A 81 3.21 8.13 12.16
N GLY A 82 4.47 8.47 11.94
CA GLY A 82 5.58 8.29 12.88
C GLY A 82 6.06 6.85 13.06
N SER A 83 5.52 5.87 12.33
CA SER A 83 5.89 4.46 12.51
C SER A 83 7.25 4.12 11.91
N THR A 84 7.86 3.03 12.39
CA THR A 84 9.02 2.40 11.77
C THR A 84 8.59 1.07 11.16
N VAL A 85 8.97 0.84 9.90
CA VAL A 85 8.65 -0.37 9.13
C VAL A 85 9.93 -1.04 8.64
N ALA A 86 9.90 -2.37 8.53
CA ALA A 86 11.02 -3.13 8.02
C ALA A 86 11.16 -2.95 6.50
N GLY A 87 12.37 -2.67 6.03
CA GLY A 87 12.69 -2.66 4.60
C GLY A 87 13.16 -4.02 4.06
N PRO A 88 13.46 -4.12 2.75
CA PRO A 88 13.37 -3.04 1.77
C PRO A 88 11.96 -2.86 1.18
N THR A 89 11.11 -3.89 1.20
CA THR A 89 9.76 -3.82 0.62
C THR A 89 8.76 -3.37 1.68
N VAL A 90 8.12 -2.23 1.46
CA VAL A 90 7.12 -1.63 2.35
C VAL A 90 5.74 -1.74 1.70
N THR A 91 4.82 -2.41 2.38
CA THR A 91 3.40 -2.47 1.96
C THR A 91 2.66 -1.24 2.47
N VAL A 92 2.08 -0.50 1.54
CA VAL A 92 1.13 0.59 1.81
C VAL A 92 -0.28 0.04 1.65
N SER A 93 -1.18 0.35 2.57
CA SER A 93 -2.57 -0.12 2.51
C SER A 93 -3.55 0.83 3.20
N GLY A 94 -4.80 0.75 2.77
CA GLY A 94 -5.88 1.55 3.30
C GLY A 94 -7.22 1.26 2.63
N GLN A 95 -8.18 2.15 2.88
CA GLN A 95 -9.52 2.12 2.30
C GLN A 95 -9.76 3.40 1.53
N GLY A 96 -10.46 3.34 0.42
CA GLY A 96 -10.82 4.54 -0.34
C GLY A 96 -11.74 4.26 -1.49
N THR A 97 -12.14 5.32 -2.17
CA THR A 97 -12.86 5.23 -3.44
C THR A 97 -12.42 6.35 -4.37
N ALA A 98 -12.47 6.08 -5.67
CA ALA A 98 -12.24 7.08 -6.70
C ALA A 98 -13.12 6.82 -7.93
N PHE A 99 -13.09 7.76 -8.89
CA PHE A 99 -13.61 7.49 -10.23
C PHE A 99 -12.86 6.30 -10.83
N GLU A 100 -13.61 5.31 -11.34
CA GLU A 100 -13.05 4.08 -11.92
C GLU A 100 -12.03 3.35 -11.02
N ALA A 101 -12.23 3.43 -9.70
CA ALA A 101 -11.39 2.80 -8.69
C ALA A 101 -9.92 3.23 -8.64
N THR A 102 -9.53 4.30 -9.33
CA THR A 102 -8.12 4.64 -9.49
C THR A 102 -7.68 5.70 -8.47
N LEU A 103 -6.85 5.29 -7.50
CA LEU A 103 -6.13 6.21 -6.62
C LEU A 103 -4.69 6.38 -7.11
N SER A 104 -4.20 7.62 -7.11
CA SER A 104 -2.80 7.92 -7.39
C SER A 104 -2.00 7.91 -6.08
N TYR A 105 -0.74 7.50 -6.16
CA TYR A 105 0.18 7.56 -5.03
C TYR A 105 1.56 8.08 -5.42
N ARG A 106 2.25 8.64 -4.42
CA ARG A 106 3.68 8.92 -4.47
C ARG A 106 4.32 8.78 -3.10
N VAL A 107 5.61 8.51 -3.09
CA VAL A 107 6.46 8.46 -1.90
C VAL A 107 7.56 9.49 -2.07
N LEU A 108 7.71 10.36 -1.07
CA LEU A 108 8.71 11.42 -1.05
C LEU A 108 9.74 11.16 0.05
N VAL A 109 10.96 11.67 -0.11
CA VAL A 109 11.89 11.82 1.02
C VAL A 109 11.25 12.78 2.04
N ALA A 110 11.20 12.39 3.31
CA ALA A 110 10.54 13.16 4.35
C ALA A 110 11.09 14.61 4.42
N GLY A 111 10.19 15.60 4.46
CA GLY A 111 10.55 17.02 4.48
C GLY A 111 11.05 17.59 3.15
N SER A 112 11.05 16.81 2.07
CA SER A 112 11.52 17.21 0.74
C SER A 112 10.39 17.09 -0.30
N GLN A 113 10.66 17.49 -1.55
CA GLN A 113 9.76 17.25 -2.69
C GLN A 113 10.30 16.17 -3.65
N ASP A 114 11.38 15.50 -3.26
CA ASP A 114 12.02 14.47 -4.07
C ASP A 114 11.17 13.19 -4.02
N VAL A 115 10.58 12.84 -5.17
CA VAL A 115 9.78 11.62 -5.33
C VAL A 115 10.70 10.44 -5.58
N VAL A 116 10.54 9.38 -4.79
CA VAL A 116 11.32 8.13 -4.88
C VAL A 116 10.51 6.97 -5.47
N ALA A 117 9.18 7.04 -5.40
CA ALA A 117 8.27 6.09 -6.04
C ALA A 117 6.93 6.79 -6.33
N GLU A 118 6.25 6.43 -7.41
CA GLU A 118 4.91 6.92 -7.75
C GLU A 118 4.18 5.91 -8.64
N GLY A 119 2.86 6.01 -8.68
CA GLY A 119 2.03 5.12 -9.47
C GLY A 119 0.54 5.28 -9.14
N PHE A 120 -0.21 4.22 -9.40
CA PHE A 120 -1.62 4.14 -9.05
C PHE A 120 -1.96 2.78 -8.46
N THR A 121 -3.02 2.73 -7.66
CA THR A 121 -3.58 1.51 -7.08
C THR A 121 -5.09 1.48 -7.31
N MET A 122 -5.65 0.27 -7.33
CA MET A 122 -7.09 0.08 -7.34
C MET A 122 -7.64 0.16 -5.91
N ALA A 123 -8.82 0.76 -5.76
CA ALA A 123 -9.58 0.86 -4.51
C ALA A 123 -11.06 0.53 -4.77
N GLY A 124 -11.97 1.11 -3.98
CA GLY A 124 -13.39 1.15 -4.32
C GLY A 124 -13.72 2.13 -5.45
N ALA A 125 -14.90 1.99 -6.07
CA ALA A 125 -15.27 2.75 -7.27
C ALA A 125 -16.53 3.59 -7.07
N ASN A 126 -16.55 4.80 -7.65
CA ASN A 126 -17.76 5.62 -7.83
C ASN A 126 -18.55 5.87 -6.53
N GLY A 127 -17.85 6.02 -5.41
CA GLY A 127 -18.43 6.29 -4.08
C GLY A 127 -18.55 5.04 -3.20
N GLU A 128 -18.42 3.84 -3.75
CA GLU A 128 -18.33 2.61 -2.96
C GLU A 128 -16.90 2.44 -2.44
N VAL A 129 -16.71 2.44 -1.11
CA VAL A 129 -15.39 2.34 -0.47
C VAL A 129 -14.86 0.90 -0.53
N GLY A 130 -13.61 0.74 -0.97
CA GLY A 130 -12.93 -0.55 -1.07
C GLY A 130 -11.48 -0.49 -0.60
N PRO A 131 -10.83 -1.64 -0.39
CA PRO A 131 -9.44 -1.70 0.01
C PRO A 131 -8.50 -1.32 -1.14
N PHE A 132 -7.40 -0.66 -0.79
CA PHE A 132 -6.24 -0.49 -1.66
C PHE A 132 -4.99 -1.04 -0.98
N SER A 133 -4.06 -1.59 -1.76
CA SER A 133 -2.75 -1.99 -1.28
C SER A 133 -1.74 -2.05 -2.41
N PHE A 134 -0.52 -1.60 -2.15
CA PHE A 134 0.60 -1.66 -3.08
C PHE A 134 1.92 -1.75 -2.31
N ASP A 135 2.93 -2.32 -2.96
CA ASP A 135 4.27 -2.44 -2.39
C ASP A 135 5.22 -1.44 -3.04
N VAL A 136 6.14 -0.90 -2.24
CA VAL A 136 7.23 -0.03 -2.70
C VAL A 136 8.56 -0.51 -2.12
N ASP A 137 9.59 -0.59 -2.96
CA ASP A 137 10.94 -0.89 -2.50
C ASP A 137 11.66 0.41 -2.11
N LEU A 138 12.04 0.50 -0.83
CA LEU A 138 12.65 1.67 -0.21
C LEU A 138 13.95 1.28 0.50
N THR A 139 14.98 2.09 0.32
CA THR A 139 16.18 2.00 1.15
C THR A 139 15.88 2.44 2.59
N PRO A 140 16.71 2.07 3.59
CA PRO A 140 16.58 2.63 4.93
C PRO A 140 16.63 4.17 4.91
N GLY A 141 15.69 4.83 5.59
CA GLY A 141 15.49 6.28 5.51
C GLY A 141 14.11 6.73 6.00
N SER A 142 13.84 8.04 5.94
CA SER A 142 12.54 8.61 6.31
C SER A 142 11.78 9.09 5.08
N TYR A 143 10.50 8.74 5.01
CA TYR A 143 9.65 8.97 3.84
C TYR A 143 8.27 9.49 4.22
N THR A 144 7.61 10.17 3.28
CA THR A 144 6.19 10.51 3.34
C THR A 144 5.48 9.85 2.18
N VAL A 145 4.48 9.00 2.46
CA VAL A 145 3.58 8.47 1.44
C VAL A 145 2.36 9.37 1.31
N GLN A 146 1.91 9.57 0.08
CA GLN A 146 0.71 10.33 -0.26
C GLN A 146 -0.16 9.49 -1.18
N VAL A 147 -1.46 9.38 -0.88
CA VAL A 147 -2.46 8.69 -1.71
C VAL A 147 -3.67 9.60 -1.88
N TRP A 148 -4.16 9.77 -3.11
CA TRP A 148 -5.24 10.72 -3.40
C TRP A 148 -6.11 10.28 -4.59
N GLU A 149 -7.29 10.89 -4.68
CA GLU A 149 -8.16 10.84 -5.84
C GLU A 149 -7.65 11.81 -6.92
N PRO A 150 -7.27 11.32 -8.11
CA PRO A 150 -6.85 12.20 -9.19
C PRO A 150 -8.02 13.03 -9.72
N ASP A 151 -7.73 14.25 -10.15
CA ASP A 151 -8.71 15.05 -10.88
C ASP A 151 -8.87 14.53 -12.32
N MET A 152 -9.96 13.83 -12.57
CA MET A 152 -10.32 13.29 -13.90
C MET A 152 -11.20 14.24 -14.71
N SER A 153 -11.51 15.42 -14.16
CA SER A 153 -12.46 16.38 -14.74
C SER A 153 -11.78 17.56 -15.45
N ASP A 154 -10.48 17.50 -15.68
CA ASP A 154 -9.69 18.59 -16.29
C ASP A 154 -9.88 19.95 -15.57
N GLY A 155 -10.02 19.92 -14.24
CA GLY A 155 -10.19 21.11 -13.40
C GLY A 155 -11.63 21.56 -13.17
N GLU A 156 -12.65 20.87 -13.69
CA GLU A 156 -14.05 21.19 -13.41
C GLU A 156 -14.52 20.71 -12.01
N GLY A 157 -13.75 19.81 -11.40
CA GLY A 157 -14.03 19.16 -10.14
C GLY A 157 -13.70 20.02 -8.92
N THR A 158 -14.44 19.80 -7.83
CA THR A 158 -14.32 20.60 -6.60
C THR A 158 -13.23 20.14 -5.65
N LEU A 159 -12.61 18.98 -5.90
CA LEU A 159 -11.63 18.35 -4.99
C LEU A 159 -10.20 18.90 -5.16
N GLY A 160 -9.94 19.67 -6.22
CA GLY A 160 -8.59 20.15 -6.56
C GLY A 160 -7.66 19.03 -7.05
N THR A 161 -6.37 19.35 -7.21
CA THR A 161 -5.36 18.44 -7.78
C THR A 161 -5.11 17.17 -6.95
N PHE A 162 -5.29 17.25 -5.63
CA PHE A 162 -5.06 16.16 -4.67
C PHE A 162 -6.35 15.88 -3.89
N GLY A 163 -7.36 15.35 -4.56
CA GLY A 163 -8.65 15.08 -3.94
C GLY A 163 -8.54 14.06 -2.80
N ASN A 164 -9.13 14.38 -1.64
CA ASN A 164 -9.15 13.49 -0.47
C ASN A 164 -7.77 12.89 -0.14
N LEU A 165 -6.73 13.71 -0.20
CA LEU A 165 -5.34 13.32 0.09
C LEU A 165 -5.21 12.78 1.51
N VAL A 166 -4.69 11.57 1.63
CA VAL A 166 -4.18 10.99 2.88
C VAL A 166 -2.66 10.85 2.79
N GLU A 167 -1.99 11.12 3.91
CA GLU A 167 -0.54 11.04 3.99
C GLU A 167 -0.06 10.53 5.35
N ALA A 168 1.10 9.90 5.36
CA ALA A 168 1.80 9.51 6.58
C ALA A 168 3.31 9.58 6.38
N THR A 169 4.01 10.06 7.41
CA THR A 169 5.47 10.03 7.48
C THR A 169 5.92 8.82 8.29
N PHE A 170 6.90 8.07 7.80
CA PHE A 170 7.41 6.86 8.44
C PHE A 170 8.90 6.67 8.18
N THR A 171 9.52 5.78 8.94
CA THR A 171 10.94 5.40 8.79
C THR A 171 11.07 3.95 8.35
N VAL A 172 11.95 3.70 7.39
CA VAL A 172 12.36 2.36 6.95
C VAL A 172 13.68 2.01 7.63
N SER A 173 13.75 0.83 8.25
CA SER A 173 14.93 0.30 8.93
C SER A 173 15.32 -1.08 8.40
#